data_AF-A0A6I9NS83-F1
#
_entry.id   AF-A0A6I9NS83-F1
#
_cell.length_a   1.000
_cell.length_b   1.000
_cell.length_c   1.000
_cell.angle_alpha   90.00
_cell.angle_beta   90.00
_cell.angle_gamma   90.00
#
_symmetry.space_group_name_H-M   'P 1'
#
loop_
_entity.id
_entity.type
_entity.pdbx_description
1 polymer ?
#
loop_
_entity_poly.entity_id
_entity_poly.type
_entity_poly.pdbx_seq_one_letter_code
_entity_poly.pdbx_strand_id
1 'polypeptide(L)'
;MSNRMRKKMQKKTSYEKTKEEFESVEEKRKKKKEDFLTDKQQRDEAIKKYKQKKEETFQILSKKTKKGQPNLNLQMEYLLQKITQGAGK
;
A
#
# COMPACT_ATOMS: atom_id res chain seq x y z
N MET A 1 13.59 -52.92 14.42
CA MET A 1 12.70 -51.96 15.12
C MET A 1 11.25 -52.25 14.76
N SER A 2 10.40 -52.66 15.71
CA SER A 2 8.99 -52.96 15.42
C SER A 2 8.18 -51.68 15.15
N ASN A 3 7.12 -51.78 14.34
CA ASN A 3 6.24 -50.65 14.00
C ASN A 3 5.65 -49.95 15.25
N ARG A 4 5.48 -50.69 16.35
CA ARG A 4 4.97 -50.16 17.62
C ARG A 4 5.96 -49.20 18.29
N MET A 5 7.26 -49.47 18.21
CA MET A 5 8.29 -48.57 18.77
C MET A 5 8.46 -47.30 17.93
N ARG A 6 8.44 -47.41 16.60
CA ARG A 6 8.43 -46.21 15.72
C ARG A 6 7.26 -45.28 16.03
N LYS A 7 6.06 -45.83 16.21
CA LYS A 7 4.84 -45.06 16.53
C LYS A 7 4.89 -44.38 17.91
N LYS A 8 5.62 -44.93 18.88
CA LYS A 8 5.85 -44.30 20.19
C LYS A 8 6.86 -43.14 20.10
N MET A 9 7.97 -43.31 19.37
CA MET A 9 8.96 -42.24 19.19
C MET A 9 8.43 -41.07 18.34
N GLN A 10 7.49 -41.32 17.43
CA GLN A 10 6.84 -40.28 16.63
C GLN A 10 5.72 -39.52 17.36
N LYS A 11 5.30 -39.98 18.56
CA LYS A 11 4.28 -39.28 19.33
C LYS A 11 4.93 -38.10 20.06
N LYS A 12 4.61 -36.89 19.60
CA LYS A 12 4.97 -35.64 20.29
C LYS A 12 4.32 -35.58 21.68
N THR A 13 5.05 -35.02 22.63
CA THR A 13 4.55 -34.73 23.97
C THR A 13 3.50 -33.62 23.92
N SER A 14 2.67 -33.49 24.96
CA SER A 14 1.69 -32.41 25.04
C SER A 14 2.35 -31.03 24.97
N TYR A 15 3.50 -30.88 25.63
CA TYR A 15 4.27 -29.64 25.64
C TYR A 15 4.80 -29.27 24.25
N GLU A 16 5.37 -30.24 23.52
CA GLU A 16 5.86 -30.01 22.15
C GLU A 16 4.73 -29.55 21.22
N LYS A 17 3.53 -30.14 21.34
CA LYS A 17 2.37 -29.71 20.55
C LYS A 17 1.96 -28.27 20.88
N THR A 18 1.87 -27.93 22.17
CA THR A 18 1.52 -26.56 22.60
C THR A 18 2.57 -25.53 22.15
N LYS A 19 3.86 -25.90 22.19
CA LYS A 19 4.94 -25.04 21.70
C LYS A 19 4.84 -24.79 20.20
N GLU A 20 4.62 -25.83 19.40
CA GLU A 20 4.41 -25.70 17.95
C GLU A 20 3.17 -24.86 17.61
N GLU A 21 2.07 -25.04 18.34
CA GLU A 21 0.87 -24.23 18.17
C GLU A 21 1.14 -22.76 18.48
N PHE A 22 1.85 -22.47 19.58
CA PHE A 22 2.24 -21.12 19.95
C PHE A 22 3.11 -20.45 18.87
N GLU A 23 4.17 -21.13 18.41
CA GLU A 23 5.04 -20.64 17.35
C GLU A 23 4.25 -20.36 16.06
N SER A 24 3.34 -21.27 15.69
CA SER A 24 2.49 -21.09 14.50
C SER A 24 1.57 -19.86 14.61
N VAL A 25 1.07 -19.56 15.82
CA VAL A 25 0.23 -18.39 16.08
C VAL A 25 1.07 -17.11 16.04
N GLU A 26 2.28 -17.14 16.59
CA GLU A 26 3.21 -16.01 16.50
C GLU A 26 3.59 -15.69 15.06
N GLU A 27 3.92 -16.70 14.25
CA GLU A 27 4.23 -16.51 12.83
C GLU A 27 3.06 -15.93 12.06
N LYS A 28 1.83 -16.44 12.29
CA LYS A 28 0.62 -15.89 11.67
C LYS A 28 0.40 -14.43 12.07
N ARG A 29 0.68 -14.06 13.32
CA ARG A 29 0.59 -12.68 13.80
C ARG A 29 1.64 -11.79 13.15
N LYS A 30 2.88 -12.27 12.99
CA LYS A 30 3.96 -11.53 12.31
C LYS A 30 3.61 -11.26 10.85
N LYS A 31 3.21 -12.30 10.10
CA LYS A 31 2.77 -12.17 8.71
C LYS A 31 1.63 -11.16 8.55
N LYS A 32 0.58 -11.27 9.38
CA LYS A 32 -0.53 -10.30 9.37
C LYS A 32 -0.09 -8.85 9.64
N LYS A 33 0.89 -8.63 10.52
CA LYS A 33 1.43 -7.29 10.79
C LYS A 33 2.23 -6.75 9.61
N GLU A 34 3.03 -7.58 8.97
CA GLU A 34 3.82 -7.23 7.79
C GLU A 34 2.89 -6.89 6.60
N ASP A 35 1.89 -7.73 6.34
CA ASP A 35 0.89 -7.51 5.30
C ASP A 35 0.11 -6.21 5.54
N PHE A 36 -0.31 -5.96 6.79
CA PHE A 36 -0.99 -4.72 7.14
C PHE A 36 -0.11 -3.48 6.94
N LEU A 37 1.17 -3.56 7.31
CA LEU A 37 2.10 -2.44 7.20
C LEU A 37 2.37 -2.11 5.73
N THR A 38 2.58 -3.13 4.89
CA THR A 38 2.81 -2.95 3.46
C THR A 38 1.59 -2.36 2.76
N ASP A 39 0.39 -2.88 3.01
CA ASP A 39 -0.86 -2.33 2.47
C ASP A 39 -1.12 -0.89 2.94
N LYS A 40 -0.85 -0.60 4.22
CA LYS A 40 -0.96 0.77 4.74
C LYS A 40 0.00 1.72 4.02
N GLN A 41 1.27 1.33 3.83
CA GLN A 41 2.24 2.14 3.11
C GLN A 41 1.80 2.41 1.67
N GLN A 42 1.33 1.38 0.96
CA GLN A 42 0.83 1.55 -0.41
C GLN A 42 -0.36 2.52 -0.48
N ARG A 43 -1.32 2.41 0.45
CA ARG A 43 -2.46 3.33 0.56
C ARG A 43 -2.00 4.76 0.85
N ASP A 44 -1.13 4.95 1.84
CA ASP A 44 -0.62 6.26 2.23
C ASP A 44 0.17 6.91 1.07
N GLU A 45 0.97 6.14 0.35
CA GLU A 45 1.69 6.61 -0.84
C GLU A 45 0.74 7.01 -1.98
N ALA A 46 -0.30 6.22 -2.25
CA ALA A 46 -1.30 6.54 -3.27
C ALA A 46 -2.05 7.83 -2.92
N ILE A 47 -2.45 7.99 -1.66
CA ILE A 47 -3.10 9.21 -1.16
C ILE A 47 -2.15 10.40 -1.26
N LYS A 48 -0.87 10.24 -0.89
CA LYS A 48 0.13 11.30 -0.98
C LYS A 48 0.33 11.75 -2.43
N LYS A 49 0.49 10.81 -3.37
CA LYS A 49 0.60 11.09 -4.80
C LYS A 49 -0.64 11.82 -5.34
N TYR A 50 -1.84 11.41 -4.90
CA TYR A 50 -3.08 12.11 -5.28
C TYR A 50 -3.11 13.55 -4.74
N LYS A 51 -2.79 13.75 -3.45
CA LYS A 51 -2.77 15.08 -2.82
C LYS A 51 -1.75 16.01 -3.48
N GLN A 52 -0.55 15.52 -3.75
CA GLN A 52 0.49 16.28 -4.45
C GLN A 52 0.01 16.73 -5.83
N LYS A 53 -0.51 15.81 -6.64
CA LYS A 53 -1.09 16.16 -7.95
C LYS A 53 -2.23 17.16 -7.81
N LYS A 54 -3.12 16.98 -6.83
CA LYS A 54 -4.23 17.90 -6.59
C LYS A 54 -3.72 19.31 -6.24
N GLU A 55 -2.70 19.41 -5.41
CA GLU A 55 -2.10 20.69 -5.03
C GLU A 55 -1.40 21.37 -6.20
N GLU A 56 -0.56 20.65 -6.96
CA GLU A 56 0.11 21.17 -8.17
C GLU A 56 -0.92 21.72 -9.18
N THR A 57 -1.98 20.96 -9.42
CA THR A 57 -3.04 21.38 -10.35
C THR A 57 -3.81 22.58 -9.83
N PHE A 58 -4.06 22.63 -8.52
CA PHE A 58 -4.67 23.80 -7.90
C PHE A 58 -3.79 25.04 -8.08
N GLN A 59 -2.48 24.96 -7.82
CA GLN A 59 -1.55 26.08 -7.98
C GLN A 59 -1.53 26.63 -9.42
N ILE A 60 -1.55 25.75 -10.42
CA ILE A 60 -1.62 26.12 -11.84
C ILE A 60 -2.93 26.85 -12.13
N LEU A 61 -4.07 26.25 -11.74
CA LEU A 61 -5.40 26.76 -12.06
C LEU A 61 -5.77 28.03 -11.27
N SER A 62 -5.27 28.18 -10.04
CA SER A 62 -5.54 29.32 -9.17
C SER A 62 -4.66 30.54 -9.49
N LYS A 63 -3.71 30.42 -10.43
CA LYS A 63 -2.78 31.50 -10.75
C LYS A 63 -3.51 32.69 -11.36
N LYS A 64 -3.23 33.87 -10.82
CA LYS A 64 -3.80 35.15 -11.23
C LYS A 64 -2.73 36.05 -11.82
N THR A 65 -3.15 36.99 -12.68
CA THR A 65 -2.30 38.06 -13.19
C THR A 65 -2.06 39.11 -12.10
N LYS A 66 -1.12 40.04 -12.32
CA LYS A 66 -0.85 41.14 -11.36
C LYS A 66 -2.11 41.98 -11.04
N LYS A 67 -3.09 42.01 -11.93
CA LYS A 67 -4.38 42.69 -11.75
C LYS A 67 -5.46 41.81 -11.10
N GLY A 68 -5.12 40.61 -10.62
CA GLY A 68 -6.04 39.69 -9.93
C GLY A 68 -6.95 38.86 -10.85
N GLN A 69 -6.88 39.04 -12.17
CA GLN A 69 -7.65 38.26 -13.13
C GLN A 69 -7.09 36.83 -13.24
N PRO A 70 -7.91 35.81 -13.48
CA PRO A 70 -7.43 34.45 -13.74
C PRO A 70 -6.56 34.40 -15.01
N ASN A 71 -5.49 33.63 -14.98
CA ASN A 71 -4.63 33.45 -16.16
C ASN A 71 -5.16 32.32 -17.05
N LEU A 72 -6.05 32.67 -17.98
CA LEU A 72 -6.71 31.71 -18.89
C LEU A 72 -5.73 30.96 -19.78
N ASN A 73 -4.64 31.60 -20.23
CA ASN A 73 -3.65 30.95 -21.10
C ASN A 73 -3.01 29.74 -20.42
N LEU A 74 -2.66 29.88 -19.13
CA LEU A 74 -2.08 28.78 -18.35
C LEU A 74 -3.10 27.66 -18.10
N GLN A 75 -4.37 28.01 -17.85
CA GLN A 75 -5.45 27.02 -17.71
C GLN A 75 -5.68 26.24 -19.02
N MET A 76 -5.65 26.93 -20.15
CA MET A 76 -5.78 26.33 -21.48
C MET A 76 -4.61 25.39 -21.80
N GLU A 77 -3.37 25.80 -21.53
CA GLU A 77 -2.19 24.96 -21.73
C GLU A 77 -2.27 23.67 -20.92
N TYR A 78 -2.64 23.77 -19.63
CA TYR A 78 -2.84 22.60 -18.79
C TYR A 78 -3.96 21.68 -19.30
N LEU A 79 -5.07 22.24 -19.81
CA LEU A 79 -6.16 21.46 -20.39
C LEU A 79 -5.72 20.73 -21.67
N LEU A 80 -5.00 21.41 -22.57
CA LEU A 80 -4.44 20.82 -23.78
C LEU A 80 -3.45 19.69 -23.45
N GLN A 81 -2.62 19.87 -22.43
CA GLN A 81 -1.75 18.83 -21.92
C GLN A 81 -2.55 17.61 -21.43
N LYS A 82 -3.67 17.81 -20.73
CA LYS A 82 -4.53 16.70 -20.29
C LYS A 82 -5.19 15.94 -21.43
N ILE A 83 -5.63 16.63 -22.47
CA ILE A 83 -6.24 16.02 -23.65
C ILE A 83 -5.19 15.21 -24.42
N THR A 84 -4.01 15.79 -24.68
CA THR A 84 -2.93 15.12 -25.44
C THR A 84 -2.33 13.93 -24.68
N GLN A 85 -2.07 14.07 -23.38
CA GLN A 85 -1.55 12.98 -22.55
C GLN A 85 -2.61 11.93 -22.19
N GLY A 86 -3.89 12.32 -22.17
CA GLY A 86 -5.02 11.42 -21.92
C GLY A 86 -5.42 10.60 -23.14
N ALA A 87 -5.21 11.13 -24.36
CA ALA A 87 -5.52 10.44 -25.61
C ALA A 87 -4.50 9.35 -26.02
N GLY A 88 -3.36 9.24 -25.31
CA GLY A 88 -2.30 8.27 -25.58
C GLY A 88 -2.24 7.09 -24.61
N LYS A 89 -3.31 6.82 -23.86
CA LYS A 89 -3.44 5.67 -22.97
C LYS A 89 -4.63 4.81 -23.34
#